data_AF-A0A1N6SC86-F1
#
_entry.id   AF-A0A1N6SC86-F1
#
_cell.length_a   1.000
_cell.length_b   1.000
_cell.length_c   1.000
_cell.angle_alpha   90.00
_cell.angle_beta   90.00
_cell.angle_gamma   90.00
#
_symmetry.space_group_name_H-M   'P 1'
#
loop_
_entity.id
_entity.type
_entity.pdbx_description
1 polymer ?
#
loop_
_entity_poly.entity_id
_entity_poly.type
_entity_poly.pdbx_seq_one_letter_code
_entity_poly.pdbx_strand_id
1 'polypeptide(L)'
;MVLGLLAVLLTGCERAGRPDGAPPRPVDPGWRSLTLPMPPGAPGRPLLRDATACAGRWYVVGGVADAAGATRPAVWSSVDGVTWSLPRLVPLSFYGRQQVLYAAACRAARLAALGTVSGGAHGNPRVGSWIEGADRVVREVPAPFERFGGPRAVSASRLVAGPHGWLIVGSRVDGAAVWASTDGAEFTLREGLPELAGDRRGRTAAYDGSAVGTGWLVVGAVLPAGGTALSPLAWTSSDGVAWRRAELPAPGGRGQAQRVVSVGGAVVAVGPVGDGFVAWRAAAEPVADGAAARWRRAGAFAAAGPGVAVVAGLTAVGSGLLAVTRTGAGHRLWYSDDLGGSWRPVTMPVAVADSGETAVAAAAQGERLLLMADDGRGPHVWWTSGPALGGGDGSRSLPNTWN
;
A
#
# COMPACT_ATOMS: atom_id res chain seq x y z
N MET A 1 -48.55 18.43 -50.05
CA MET A 1 -48.75 17.28 -49.15
C MET A 1 -47.76 16.21 -49.57
N VAL A 2 -46.82 15.83 -48.70
CA VAL A 2 -46.05 14.56 -48.60
C VAL A 2 -44.95 14.84 -47.57
N LEU A 3 -45.10 14.24 -46.37
CA LEU A 3 -44.11 14.21 -45.30
C LEU A 3 -43.21 12.98 -45.51
N GLY A 4 -41.90 13.17 -45.60
CA GLY A 4 -40.93 12.07 -45.58
C GLY A 4 -40.44 11.81 -44.16
N LEU A 5 -40.83 10.68 -43.59
CA LEU A 5 -40.37 10.20 -42.28
C LEU A 5 -39.11 9.36 -42.48
N LEU A 6 -37.95 9.83 -42.00
CA LEU A 6 -36.69 9.08 -42.01
C LEU A 6 -36.57 8.30 -40.69
N ALA A 7 -36.81 6.99 -40.73
CA ALA A 7 -36.65 6.10 -39.59
C ALA A 7 -35.18 5.61 -39.53
N VAL A 8 -34.45 6.05 -38.50
CA VAL A 8 -33.10 5.55 -38.19
C VAL A 8 -33.25 4.30 -37.34
N LEU A 9 -32.93 3.14 -37.90
CA LEU A 9 -32.84 1.86 -37.19
C LEU A 9 -31.49 1.79 -36.45
N LEU A 10 -31.51 2.04 -35.15
CA LEU A 10 -30.38 1.75 -34.26
C LEU A 10 -30.32 0.24 -34.01
N THR A 11 -29.47 -0.46 -34.75
CA THR A 11 -29.11 -1.86 -34.45
C THR A 11 -28.21 -1.88 -33.21
N GLY A 12 -28.82 -2.05 -32.04
CA GLY A 12 -28.12 -2.37 -30.81
C GLY A 12 -27.54 -3.78 -30.90
N CYS A 13 -26.20 -3.90 -30.97
CA CYS A 13 -25.54 -5.17 -30.71
C CYS A 13 -25.69 -5.49 -29.21
N GLU A 14 -26.75 -6.20 -28.84
CA GLU A 14 -26.81 -6.91 -27.57
C GLU A 14 -25.67 -7.92 -27.55
N ARG A 15 -24.61 -7.61 -26.80
CA ARG A 15 -23.63 -8.60 -26.40
C ARG A 15 -24.38 -9.59 -25.51
N ALA A 16 -24.73 -10.74 -26.08
CA ALA A 16 -25.26 -11.88 -25.36
C ALA A 16 -24.48 -12.06 -24.05
N GLY A 17 -25.19 -11.91 -22.94
CA GLY A 17 -24.65 -12.15 -21.60
C GLY A 17 -24.10 -13.56 -21.55
N ARG A 18 -22.80 -13.69 -21.32
CA ARG A 18 -22.17 -14.98 -21.09
C ARG A 18 -22.84 -15.58 -19.84
N PRO A 19 -23.37 -16.82 -19.90
CA PRO A 19 -23.97 -17.48 -18.74
C PRO A 19 -22.92 -17.58 -17.64
N ASP A 20 -23.39 -17.54 -16.38
CA ASP A 20 -22.61 -17.68 -15.13
C ASP A 20 -21.42 -18.63 -15.31
N GLY A 21 -20.28 -18.04 -15.62
CA GLY A 21 -19.03 -18.74 -15.82
C GLY A 21 -18.51 -19.16 -14.46
N ALA A 22 -18.05 -20.41 -14.35
CA ALA A 22 -17.35 -20.90 -13.19
C ALA A 22 -16.36 -19.85 -12.66
N PRO A 23 -16.21 -19.71 -11.33
CA PRO A 23 -15.33 -18.71 -10.75
C PRO A 23 -13.92 -18.79 -11.38
N PRO A 24 -13.27 -17.65 -11.65
CA PRO A 24 -11.98 -17.64 -12.32
C PRO A 24 -11.00 -18.52 -11.55
N ARG A 25 -10.34 -19.43 -12.27
CA ARG A 25 -9.38 -20.36 -11.67
C ARG A 25 -8.30 -19.57 -10.94
N PRO A 26 -7.96 -19.94 -9.69
CA PRO A 26 -6.86 -19.30 -8.98
C PRO A 26 -5.54 -19.39 -9.74
N VAL A 27 -4.78 -18.29 -9.70
CA VAL A 27 -3.41 -18.25 -10.17
C VAL A 27 -2.54 -18.98 -9.15
N ASP A 28 -1.72 -19.92 -9.62
CA ASP A 28 -0.70 -20.59 -8.82
C ASP A 28 0.70 -20.12 -9.26
N PRO A 29 1.35 -19.23 -8.49
CA PRO A 29 2.62 -18.65 -8.88
C PRO A 29 3.82 -19.61 -8.74
N GLY A 30 3.64 -20.83 -8.23
CA GLY A 30 4.75 -21.76 -7.98
C GLY A 30 5.66 -21.26 -6.84
N TRP A 31 5.06 -20.91 -5.70
CA TRP A 31 5.77 -20.34 -4.56
C TRP A 31 6.90 -21.24 -4.04
N ARG A 32 8.11 -20.68 -3.96
CA ARG A 32 9.26 -21.32 -3.29
C ARG A 32 9.43 -20.75 -1.90
N SER A 33 9.30 -21.61 -0.88
CA SER A 33 9.57 -21.23 0.51
C SER A 33 11.02 -20.80 0.71
N LEU A 34 11.22 -19.79 1.54
CA LEU A 34 12.52 -19.26 1.95
C LEU A 34 12.60 -19.20 3.48
N THR A 35 13.80 -19.40 4.00
CA THR A 35 14.09 -19.22 5.43
C THR A 35 14.87 -17.92 5.63
N LEU A 36 14.37 -17.07 6.53
CA LEU A 36 15.12 -15.90 6.98
C LEU A 36 16.08 -16.28 8.11
N PRO A 37 17.32 -15.76 8.13
CA PRO A 37 18.21 -15.95 9.27
C PRO A 37 17.64 -15.28 10.52
N MET A 38 17.82 -15.90 11.69
CA MET A 38 17.37 -15.34 12.96
C MET A 38 18.24 -14.13 13.35
N PRO A 39 17.64 -12.96 13.65
CA PRO A 39 18.37 -11.81 14.16
C PRO A 39 19.13 -12.14 15.45
N PRO A 40 20.36 -11.62 15.66
CA PRO A 40 21.11 -11.87 16.89
C PRO A 40 20.38 -11.35 18.13
N GLY A 41 20.77 -11.85 19.31
CA GLY A 41 20.20 -11.50 20.61
C GLY A 41 19.39 -12.63 21.22
N ALA A 42 18.56 -12.29 22.22
CA ALA A 42 17.74 -13.27 22.93
C ALA A 42 16.81 -14.05 21.97
N PRO A 43 16.61 -15.36 22.18
CA PRO A 43 15.66 -16.15 21.40
C PRO A 43 14.27 -15.50 21.37
N GLY A 44 13.57 -15.63 20.25
CA GLY A 44 12.23 -15.10 20.11
C GLY A 44 11.61 -15.40 18.74
N ARG A 45 10.32 -15.09 18.60
CA ARG A 45 9.54 -15.24 17.38
C ARG A 45 9.76 -14.02 16.48
N PRO A 46 10.24 -14.19 15.23
CA PRO A 46 10.26 -13.08 14.28
C PRO A 46 8.84 -12.64 13.92
N LEU A 47 8.64 -11.33 13.89
CA LEU A 47 7.41 -10.67 13.50
C LEU A 47 7.67 -9.98 12.16
N LEU A 48 7.05 -10.43 11.07
CA LEU A 48 7.20 -9.77 9.77
C LEU A 48 6.05 -8.78 9.59
N ARG A 49 6.32 -7.58 9.07
CA ARG A 49 5.28 -6.54 8.94
C ARG A 49 5.22 -5.90 7.57
N ASP A 50 6.34 -5.66 6.92
CA ASP A 50 6.36 -5.06 5.59
C ASP A 50 7.57 -5.50 4.77
N ALA A 51 7.47 -5.33 3.46
CA ALA A 51 8.55 -5.61 2.51
C ALA A 51 8.61 -4.54 1.42
N THR A 52 9.82 -4.27 0.92
CA THR A 52 10.02 -3.34 -0.20
C THR A 52 11.22 -3.76 -1.04
N ALA A 53 11.26 -3.31 -2.29
CA ALA A 53 12.38 -3.58 -3.19
C ALA A 53 12.63 -2.38 -4.12
N CYS A 54 13.90 -2.09 -4.37
CA CYS A 54 14.33 -1.05 -5.30
C CYS A 54 15.80 -1.24 -5.65
N ALA A 55 16.18 -0.82 -6.86
CA ALA A 55 17.57 -0.83 -7.33
C ALA A 55 18.31 -2.17 -7.08
N GLY A 56 17.61 -3.30 -7.29
CA GLY A 56 18.18 -4.63 -7.18
C GLY A 56 18.24 -5.18 -5.75
N ARG A 57 17.72 -4.46 -4.77
CA ARG A 57 17.78 -4.85 -3.36
C ARG A 57 16.40 -4.99 -2.76
N TRP A 58 16.27 -6.00 -1.91
CA TRP A 58 15.07 -6.41 -1.21
C TRP A 58 15.24 -6.19 0.28
N TYR A 59 14.15 -5.78 0.92
CA TYR A 59 14.07 -5.57 2.35
C TYR A 59 12.79 -6.19 2.90
N VAL A 60 12.93 -6.83 4.06
CA VAL A 60 11.82 -7.19 4.93
C VAL A 60 12.07 -6.52 6.28
N VAL A 61 11.04 -5.93 6.86
CA VAL A 61 11.13 -5.25 8.15
C VAL A 61 10.11 -5.79 9.14
N GLY A 62 10.45 -5.69 10.42
CA GLY A 62 9.64 -6.24 11.48
C GLY A 62 10.30 -6.12 12.84
N GLY A 63 10.20 -7.20 13.61
CA GLY A 63 10.85 -7.32 14.92
C GLY A 63 11.04 -8.76 15.34
N VAL A 64 11.49 -8.94 16.59
CA VAL A 64 11.51 -10.23 17.28
C VAL A 64 10.82 -10.05 18.63
N ALA A 65 9.83 -10.87 18.93
CA ALA A 65 9.17 -10.93 20.22
C ALA A 65 9.73 -12.08 21.06
N ASP A 66 10.10 -11.83 22.30
CA ASP A 66 10.43 -12.89 23.25
C ASP A 66 9.18 -13.54 23.85
N ALA A 67 9.38 -14.54 24.72
CA ALA A 67 8.29 -15.25 25.39
C ALA A 67 7.47 -14.37 26.35
N ALA A 68 8.02 -13.24 26.81
CA ALA A 68 7.31 -12.27 27.65
C ALA A 68 6.59 -11.20 26.82
N GLY A 69 6.68 -11.25 25.49
CA GLY A 69 6.11 -10.27 24.57
C GLY A 69 6.95 -9.00 24.41
N ALA A 70 8.13 -8.92 25.02
CA ALA A 70 9.04 -7.81 24.77
C ALA A 70 9.59 -7.94 23.35
N THR A 71 9.63 -6.81 22.65
CA THR A 71 10.01 -6.77 21.23
C THR A 71 11.35 -6.08 21.03
N ARG A 72 11.94 -6.30 19.86
CA ARG A 72 13.10 -5.55 19.35
C ARG A 72 13.03 -5.45 17.82
N PRO A 73 13.59 -4.40 17.20
CA PRO A 73 13.48 -4.23 15.75
C PRO A 73 14.34 -5.23 14.99
N ALA A 74 13.90 -5.59 13.78
CA ALA A 74 14.63 -6.46 12.87
C ALA A 74 14.48 -6.01 11.41
N VAL A 75 15.55 -6.17 10.65
CA VAL A 75 15.61 -5.93 9.21
C VAL A 75 16.32 -7.11 8.57
N TRP A 76 15.80 -7.59 7.45
CA TRP A 76 16.46 -8.54 6.56
C TRP A 76 16.69 -7.86 5.21
N SER A 77 17.86 -8.07 4.62
CA SER A 77 18.22 -7.53 3.30
C SER A 77 18.74 -8.62 2.38
N SER A 78 18.39 -8.53 1.10
CA SER A 78 18.87 -9.45 0.06
C SER A 78 19.14 -8.70 -1.25
N VAL A 79 20.14 -9.15 -2.00
CA VAL A 79 20.48 -8.62 -3.34
C VAL A 79 19.88 -9.46 -4.48
N ASP A 80 19.40 -10.65 -4.17
CA ASP A 80 18.81 -11.59 -5.13
C ASP A 80 17.36 -11.96 -4.79
N GLY A 81 16.90 -11.60 -3.58
CA GLY A 81 15.60 -11.93 -3.02
C GLY A 81 15.51 -13.33 -2.40
N VAL A 82 16.62 -14.07 -2.38
CA VAL A 82 16.68 -15.50 -2.03
C VAL A 82 17.63 -15.73 -0.86
N THR A 83 18.83 -15.17 -0.92
CA THR A 83 19.82 -15.23 0.16
C THR A 83 19.73 -13.96 0.99
N TRP A 84 19.41 -14.13 2.27
CA TRP A 84 19.13 -13.03 3.18
C TRP A 84 20.24 -12.82 4.19
N SER A 85 20.49 -11.54 4.49
CA SER A 85 21.46 -11.06 5.46
C SER A 85 20.78 -10.14 6.47
N LEU A 86 21.42 -9.96 7.63
CA LEU A 86 20.93 -9.13 8.72
C LEU A 86 21.79 -7.87 8.81
N PRO A 87 21.31 -6.71 8.32
CA PRO A 87 21.96 -5.44 8.60
C PRO A 87 22.13 -5.23 10.11
N ARG A 88 23.19 -4.54 10.52
CA ARG A 88 23.32 -4.12 11.92
C ARG A 88 22.30 -3.03 12.20
N LEU A 89 21.55 -3.17 13.30
CA LEU A 89 20.68 -2.11 13.82
C LEU A 89 21.36 -1.37 14.98
N VAL A 90 21.18 -0.05 15.02
CA VAL A 90 21.62 0.81 16.12
C VAL A 90 20.41 1.59 16.66
N PRO A 91 19.67 1.02 17.63
CA PRO A 91 18.69 1.79 18.38
C PRO A 91 19.39 2.83 19.27
N LEU A 92 18.79 4.01 19.41
CA LEU A 92 19.30 5.11 20.23
C LEU A 92 18.44 5.33 21.47
N SER A 93 17.11 5.20 21.36
CA SER A 93 16.17 5.48 22.44
C SER A 93 15.71 4.22 23.18
N PHE A 94 15.11 4.40 24.36
CA PHE A 94 14.47 3.31 25.12
C PHE A 94 13.40 2.59 24.28
N TYR A 95 12.57 3.37 23.57
CA TYR A 95 11.51 2.82 22.73
C TYR A 95 12.05 2.21 21.44
N GLY A 96 13.07 2.81 20.81
CA GLY A 96 13.67 2.28 19.59
C GLY A 96 14.25 0.88 19.76
N ARG A 97 14.78 0.55 20.96
CA ARG A 97 15.20 -0.82 21.31
C ARG A 97 14.06 -1.84 21.28
N GLN A 98 12.82 -1.38 21.38
CA GLN A 98 11.61 -2.19 21.51
C GLN A 98 10.66 -2.08 20.32
N GLN A 99 10.99 -1.29 19.30
CA GLN A 99 10.07 -1.09 18.18
C GLN A 99 9.93 -2.34 17.31
N VAL A 100 8.72 -2.57 16.82
CA VAL A 100 8.47 -3.39 15.64
C VAL A 100 8.38 -2.47 14.44
N LEU A 101 9.24 -2.69 13.43
CA LEU A 101 9.22 -1.93 12.19
C LEU A 101 8.03 -2.35 11.34
N TYR A 102 7.12 -1.43 11.00
CA TYR A 102 5.82 -1.76 10.41
C TYR A 102 5.58 -1.20 9.01
N ALA A 103 6.40 -0.25 8.56
CA ALA A 103 6.33 0.29 7.20
C ALA A 103 7.74 0.53 6.67
N ALA A 104 8.00 0.18 5.42
CA ALA A 104 9.27 0.36 4.75
C ALA A 104 9.10 0.93 3.35
N ALA A 105 10.07 1.75 2.95
CA ALA A 105 10.28 2.13 1.56
C ALA A 105 11.78 2.12 1.27
N CYS A 106 12.14 2.08 -0.01
CA CYS A 106 13.53 2.21 -0.37
C CYS A 106 13.74 3.10 -1.60
N ARG A 107 14.89 3.80 -1.62
CA ARG A 107 15.31 4.71 -2.68
C ARG A 107 16.77 4.45 -2.98
N ALA A 108 17.14 4.23 -4.24
CA ALA A 108 18.54 3.98 -4.63
C ALA A 108 19.23 2.90 -3.75
N ALA A 109 18.54 1.79 -3.53
CA ALA A 109 18.97 0.68 -2.68
C ALA A 109 19.23 1.05 -1.19
N ARG A 110 18.72 2.19 -0.70
CA ARG A 110 18.77 2.59 0.70
C ARG A 110 17.40 2.41 1.34
N LEU A 111 17.35 1.69 2.47
CA LEU A 111 16.12 1.50 3.25
C LEU A 111 15.83 2.70 4.15
N ALA A 112 14.55 3.08 4.24
CA ALA A 112 13.99 3.80 5.37
C ALA A 112 12.77 3.04 5.93
N ALA A 113 12.51 3.16 7.22
CA ALA A 113 11.40 2.46 7.87
C ALA A 113 10.78 3.25 9.02
N LEU A 114 9.54 2.88 9.37
CA LEU A 114 8.86 3.34 10.58
C LEU A 114 8.73 2.18 11.57
N GLY A 115 8.99 2.46 12.83
CA GLY A 115 8.82 1.53 13.94
C GLY A 115 7.84 2.05 14.97
N THR A 116 7.19 1.15 15.69
CA THR A 116 6.29 1.52 16.80
C THR A 116 6.36 0.49 17.92
N VAL A 117 6.06 0.95 19.14
CA VAL A 117 5.82 0.14 20.32
C VAL A 117 4.77 0.86 21.18
N SER A 118 3.85 0.12 21.78
CA SER A 118 2.92 0.71 22.74
C SER A 118 3.69 1.12 24.00
N GLY A 119 3.51 2.35 24.50
CA GLY A 119 4.29 2.78 25.67
C GLY A 119 3.83 4.03 26.40
N GLY A 120 4.21 4.10 27.69
CA GLY A 120 3.79 5.14 28.64
C GLY A 120 2.47 4.82 29.33
N ALA A 121 2.06 5.66 30.29
CA ALA A 121 0.89 5.41 31.15
C ALA A 121 -0.45 5.22 30.41
N HIS A 122 -0.54 5.64 29.15
CA HIS A 122 -1.76 5.57 28.34
C HIS A 122 -1.67 4.61 27.15
N GLY A 123 -0.58 3.84 27.03
CA GLY A 123 -0.41 2.84 25.95
C GLY A 123 -0.28 3.44 24.54
N ASN A 124 -0.14 4.76 24.41
CA ASN A 124 -0.03 5.43 23.12
C ASN A 124 1.18 4.91 22.30
N PRO A 125 1.03 4.76 20.98
CA PRO A 125 2.11 4.29 20.12
C PRO A 125 3.29 5.25 20.12
N ARG A 126 4.50 4.71 20.29
CA ARG A 126 5.78 5.43 20.24
C ARG A 126 6.44 5.18 18.90
N VAL A 127 6.02 5.98 17.92
CA VAL A 127 6.51 5.91 16.55
C VAL A 127 7.90 6.54 16.44
N GLY A 128 8.79 5.89 15.70
CA GLY A 128 10.12 6.40 15.33
C GLY A 128 10.49 6.06 13.90
N SER A 129 11.46 6.77 13.35
CA SER A 129 11.97 6.57 11.99
C SER A 129 13.36 5.93 12.01
N TRP A 130 13.64 5.14 10.99
CA TRP A 130 14.89 4.41 10.81
C TRP A 130 15.41 4.62 9.40
N ILE A 131 16.72 4.76 9.27
CA ILE A 131 17.37 4.97 7.98
C ILE A 131 18.65 4.14 7.90
N GLU A 132 18.87 3.53 6.75
CA GLU A 132 20.11 2.84 6.45
C GLU A 132 21.19 3.84 6.02
N GLY A 133 22.38 3.77 6.63
CA GLY A 133 23.53 4.58 6.22
C GLY A 133 24.22 4.04 4.95
N ALA A 134 25.17 4.82 4.42
CA ALA A 134 26.06 4.35 3.35
C ALA A 134 26.87 3.11 3.78
N ASP A 135 27.11 2.97 5.09
CA ASP A 135 27.77 1.83 5.73
C ASP A 135 26.87 0.59 5.91
N ARG A 136 25.65 0.59 5.33
CA ARG A 136 24.66 -0.49 5.44
C ARG A 136 24.14 -0.76 6.86
N VAL A 137 24.42 0.12 7.81
CA VAL A 137 23.91 0.03 9.17
C VAL A 137 22.62 0.84 9.27
N VAL A 138 21.58 0.23 9.83
CA VAL A 138 20.25 0.85 10.00
C VAL A 138 20.19 1.51 11.38
N ARG A 139 19.96 2.82 11.40
CA ARG A 139 19.95 3.62 12.63
C ARG A 139 18.58 4.18 12.91
N GLU A 140 18.20 4.18 14.17
CA GLU A 140 17.10 5.02 14.63
C GLU A 140 17.49 6.48 14.43
N VAL A 141 16.56 7.29 13.95
CA VAL A 141 16.74 8.73 13.81
C VAL A 141 16.03 9.42 14.97
N PRO A 142 16.76 10.14 15.84
CA PRO A 142 16.16 10.88 16.94
C PRO A 142 15.13 11.88 16.44
N ALA A 143 13.99 11.94 17.11
CA ALA A 143 12.94 12.89 16.83
C ALA A 143 12.29 13.38 18.13
N PRO A 144 11.85 14.65 18.19
CA PRO A 144 10.99 15.09 19.27
C PRO A 144 9.68 14.31 19.24
N PHE A 145 9.08 14.09 20.41
CA PHE A 145 7.86 13.27 20.56
C PHE A 145 6.72 13.77 19.65
N GLU A 146 6.58 15.09 19.51
CA GLU A 146 5.54 15.77 18.74
C GLU A 146 5.65 15.52 17.24
N ARG A 147 6.82 15.05 16.76
CA ARG A 147 7.02 14.75 15.34
C ARG A 147 6.01 13.71 14.88
N PHE A 148 5.90 12.58 15.55
CA PHE A 148 4.95 11.53 15.19
C PHE A 148 3.82 11.36 16.23
N GLY A 149 4.10 11.74 17.48
CA GLY A 149 3.19 11.71 18.61
C GLY A 149 2.67 13.11 18.97
N GLY A 150 2.49 13.34 20.27
CA GLY A 150 1.89 14.56 20.80
C GLY A 150 0.36 14.50 20.90
N PRO A 151 -0.27 15.54 21.47
CA PRO A 151 -1.72 15.59 21.74
C PRO A 151 -2.59 15.58 20.47
N ARG A 152 -1.96 15.79 19.30
CA ARG A 152 -2.60 15.86 18.00
C ARG A 152 -2.36 14.62 17.13
N ALA A 153 -1.66 13.62 17.64
CA ALA A 153 -1.35 12.42 16.89
C ALA A 153 -2.59 11.55 16.67
N VAL A 154 -2.71 11.03 15.44
CA VAL A 154 -3.69 10.01 15.10
C VAL A 154 -2.96 8.82 14.48
N SER A 155 -2.25 9.01 13.36
CA SER A 155 -1.48 7.94 12.73
C SER A 155 -0.31 8.44 11.89
N ALA A 156 0.76 7.64 11.85
CA ALA A 156 1.77 7.64 10.79
C ALA A 156 1.65 6.30 10.08
N SER A 157 1.08 6.27 8.88
CA SER A 157 0.50 5.05 8.29
C SER A 157 1.42 4.36 7.30
N ARG A 158 1.99 5.11 6.35
CA ARG A 158 2.87 4.57 5.30
C ARG A 158 4.09 5.46 5.11
N LEU A 159 5.22 4.85 4.77
CA LEU A 159 6.39 5.52 4.21
C LEU A 159 6.50 5.27 2.71
N VAL A 160 6.80 6.31 1.95
CA VAL A 160 6.90 6.30 0.48
C VAL A 160 8.24 6.92 0.08
N ALA A 161 8.88 6.35 -0.92
CA ALA A 161 10.09 6.88 -1.54
C ALA A 161 9.78 7.44 -2.93
N GLY A 162 10.43 8.53 -3.31
CA GLY A 162 10.32 9.14 -4.63
C GLY A 162 11.63 9.77 -5.13
N PRO A 163 11.66 10.27 -6.38
CA PRO A 163 12.86 10.90 -6.94
C PRO A 163 13.40 12.06 -6.11
N HIS A 164 12.52 12.81 -5.44
CA HIS A 164 12.87 14.02 -4.68
C HIS A 164 12.93 13.83 -3.17
N GLY A 165 12.78 12.60 -2.66
CA GLY A 165 12.90 12.31 -1.24
C GLY A 165 11.93 11.24 -0.76
N TRP A 166 11.34 11.49 0.40
CA TRP A 166 10.54 10.56 1.17
C TRP A 166 9.33 11.28 1.74
N LEU A 167 8.22 10.55 1.83
CA LEU A 167 6.98 11.04 2.39
C LEU A 167 6.41 10.00 3.35
N ILE A 168 6.14 10.40 4.58
CA ILE A 168 5.25 9.66 5.47
C ILE A 168 3.84 10.19 5.26
N VAL A 169 2.88 9.28 5.11
CA VAL A 169 1.46 9.57 4.98
C VAL A 169 0.74 9.15 6.25
N GLY A 170 -0.18 9.96 6.75
CA GLY A 170 -0.97 9.61 7.93
C GLY A 170 -2.02 10.65 8.26
N SER A 171 -2.37 10.74 9.54
CA SER A 171 -3.41 11.65 10.03
C SER A 171 -3.03 12.30 11.36
N ARG A 172 -3.57 13.50 11.55
CA ARG A 172 -3.56 14.30 12.77
C ARG A 172 -5.00 14.63 13.14
N VAL A 173 -5.22 15.27 14.29
CA VAL A 173 -6.59 15.64 14.73
C VAL A 173 -7.34 16.51 13.71
N ASP A 174 -6.63 17.33 12.94
CA ASP A 174 -7.23 18.16 11.88
C ASP A 174 -7.56 17.39 10.60
N GLY A 175 -7.08 16.15 10.46
CA GLY A 175 -7.31 15.30 9.29
C GLY A 175 -6.02 14.75 8.71
N ALA A 176 -6.01 14.48 7.40
CA ALA A 176 -4.83 13.97 6.71
C ALA A 176 -3.62 14.90 6.86
N ALA A 177 -2.45 14.30 7.03
CA ALA A 177 -1.17 14.99 7.17
C ALA A 177 -0.05 14.19 6.51
N VAL A 178 1.07 14.86 6.27
CA VAL A 178 2.27 14.24 5.74
C VAL A 178 3.51 14.67 6.49
N TRP A 179 4.56 13.87 6.38
CA TRP A 179 5.89 14.27 6.79
C TRP A 179 6.84 14.13 5.62
N ALA A 180 7.50 15.22 5.24
CA ALA A 180 8.42 15.23 4.11
C ALA A 180 9.87 15.19 4.59
N SER A 181 10.71 14.47 3.85
CA SER A 181 12.16 14.41 4.07
C SER A 181 12.89 14.27 2.74
N THR A 182 14.01 14.97 2.57
CA THR A 182 14.87 14.81 1.39
C THR A 182 15.83 13.63 1.51
N ASP A 183 16.19 13.25 2.74
CA ASP A 183 17.22 12.25 3.03
C ASP A 183 16.68 10.95 3.65
N GLY A 184 15.41 10.96 4.09
CA GLY A 184 14.73 9.83 4.73
C GLY A 184 15.05 9.70 6.22
N ALA A 185 15.79 10.66 6.77
CA ALA A 185 16.13 10.71 8.18
C ALA A 185 15.32 11.81 8.88
N GLU A 186 15.50 13.06 8.48
CA GLU A 186 14.82 14.19 9.11
C GLU A 186 13.49 14.47 8.43
N PHE A 187 12.41 14.16 9.13
CA PHE A 187 11.04 14.35 8.66
C PHE A 187 10.43 15.63 9.25
N THR A 188 9.93 16.50 8.37
CA THR A 188 9.18 17.69 8.76
C THR A 188 7.69 17.40 8.68
N LEU A 189 7.00 17.49 9.83
CA LEU A 189 5.54 17.39 9.89
C LEU A 189 4.89 18.56 9.14
N ARG A 190 3.94 18.25 8.26
CA ARG A 190 3.09 19.21 7.56
C ARG A 190 1.63 18.82 7.80
N GLU A 191 0.99 19.53 8.74
CA GLU A 191 -0.41 19.37 9.11
C GLU A 191 -1.20 20.66 8.88
N GLY A 192 -2.54 20.59 8.86
CA GLY A 192 -3.40 21.76 8.63
C GLY A 192 -3.30 22.34 7.21
N LEU A 193 -2.71 21.61 6.26
CA LEU A 193 -2.54 22.09 4.89
C LEU A 193 -3.90 22.15 4.16
N PRO A 194 -4.19 23.24 3.41
CA PRO A 194 -5.39 23.33 2.58
C PRO A 194 -5.52 22.15 1.63
N GLU A 195 -6.76 21.75 1.34
CA GLU A 195 -7.15 20.56 0.57
C GLU A 195 -6.71 19.21 1.15
N LEU A 196 -5.63 19.11 1.92
CA LEU A 196 -5.21 17.87 2.57
C LEU A 196 -5.98 17.64 3.88
N ALA A 197 -5.91 18.59 4.81
CA ALA A 197 -6.58 18.54 6.11
C ALA A 197 -8.11 18.59 5.98
N GLY A 198 -8.81 18.27 7.06
CA GLY A 198 -10.26 18.41 7.16
C GLY A 198 -10.71 19.86 7.01
N ASP A 199 -11.90 20.05 6.45
CA ASP A 199 -12.51 21.36 6.25
C ASP A 199 -14.04 21.24 6.34
N ARG A 200 -14.79 22.28 5.92
CA ARG A 200 -16.26 22.28 5.92
C ARG A 200 -16.90 21.10 5.16
N ARG A 201 -16.17 20.46 4.24
CA ARG A 201 -16.60 19.27 3.49
C ARG A 201 -16.54 18.01 4.36
N GLY A 202 -15.68 17.95 5.38
CA GLY A 202 -15.55 16.80 6.25
C GLY A 202 -14.14 16.59 6.83
N ARG A 203 -13.99 15.56 7.66
CA ARG A 203 -12.71 15.15 8.25
C ARG A 203 -12.00 14.18 7.31
N THR A 204 -10.76 14.47 6.96
CA THR A 204 -9.96 13.62 6.06
C THR A 204 -9.07 12.66 6.84
N ALA A 205 -8.69 11.55 6.21
CA ALA A 205 -7.65 10.64 6.70
C ALA A 205 -6.86 10.11 5.51
N ALA A 206 -5.54 10.04 5.62
CA ALA A 206 -4.69 9.47 4.58
C ALA A 206 -4.10 8.13 5.02
N TYR A 207 -4.02 7.19 4.08
CA TYR A 207 -3.68 5.78 4.35
C TYR A 207 -2.42 5.32 3.62
N ASP A 208 -2.19 5.77 2.38
CA ASP A 208 -1.07 5.35 1.54
C ASP A 208 -0.69 6.43 0.53
N GLY A 209 0.45 6.29 -0.13
CA GLY A 209 0.89 7.19 -1.19
C GLY A 209 1.89 6.57 -2.16
N SER A 210 2.13 7.27 -3.26
CA SER A 210 3.09 6.91 -4.29
C SER A 210 3.76 8.15 -4.85
N ALA A 211 5.02 8.03 -5.24
CA ALA A 211 5.67 9.06 -6.05
C ALA A 211 5.17 8.93 -7.50
N VAL A 212 4.71 10.03 -8.10
CA VAL A 212 4.17 10.06 -9.46
C VAL A 212 4.78 11.24 -10.22
N GLY A 213 5.42 10.96 -11.36
CA GLY A 213 6.21 11.97 -12.06
C GLY A 213 7.25 12.59 -11.11
N THR A 214 7.21 13.92 -10.96
CA THR A 214 8.04 14.69 -10.02
C THR A 214 7.38 14.94 -8.66
N GLY A 215 6.14 14.50 -8.47
CA GLY A 215 5.34 14.80 -7.29
C GLY A 215 4.92 13.58 -6.48
N TRP A 216 3.91 13.83 -5.65
CA TRP A 216 3.32 12.90 -4.69
C TRP A 216 1.84 12.73 -5.00
N LEU A 217 1.39 11.50 -4.83
CA LEU A 217 -0.01 11.14 -4.79
C LEU A 217 -0.29 10.41 -3.48
N VAL A 218 -1.35 10.82 -2.81
CA VAL A 218 -1.80 10.25 -1.53
C VAL A 218 -3.23 9.79 -1.70
N VAL A 219 -3.60 8.67 -1.09
CA VAL A 219 -4.98 8.16 -1.07
C VAL A 219 -5.49 8.00 0.34
N GLY A 220 -6.81 8.09 0.48
CA GLY A 220 -7.46 8.01 1.77
C GLY A 220 -8.97 8.12 1.68
N ALA A 221 -9.55 8.81 2.65
CA ALA A 221 -10.98 9.05 2.72
C ALA A 221 -11.32 10.40 3.35
N VAL A 222 -12.58 10.80 3.19
CA VAL A 222 -13.25 11.85 3.96
C VAL A 222 -14.48 11.27 4.63
N LEU A 223 -14.71 11.64 5.89
CA LEU A 223 -16.00 11.55 6.53
C LEU A 223 -16.73 12.88 6.31
N PRO A 224 -17.77 12.94 5.43
CA PRO A 224 -18.46 14.17 5.12
C PRO A 224 -19.07 14.82 6.37
N ALA A 225 -19.16 16.14 6.39
CA ALA A 225 -19.83 16.86 7.48
C ALA A 225 -21.30 16.41 7.58
N GLY A 226 -21.72 15.96 8.78
CA GLY A 226 -23.06 15.40 9.01
C GLY A 226 -23.30 14.00 8.42
N GLY A 227 -22.31 13.42 7.74
CA GLY A 227 -22.36 12.06 7.20
C GLY A 227 -21.85 11.01 8.18
N THR A 228 -22.22 9.76 7.94
CA THR A 228 -21.77 8.59 8.71
C THR A 228 -20.91 7.61 7.91
N ALA A 229 -20.79 7.82 6.59
CA ALA A 229 -20.02 6.98 5.71
C ALA A 229 -18.80 7.72 5.17
N LEU A 230 -17.67 7.00 5.09
CA LEU A 230 -16.47 7.48 4.44
C LEU A 230 -16.66 7.50 2.92
N SER A 231 -16.08 8.49 2.24
CA SER A 231 -15.96 8.55 0.79
C SER A 231 -14.47 8.55 0.39
N PRO A 232 -14.07 7.81 -0.66
CA PRO A 232 -12.67 7.66 -1.03
C PRO A 232 -12.13 8.95 -1.67
N LEU A 233 -10.90 9.31 -1.28
CA LEU A 233 -10.20 10.50 -1.77
C LEU A 233 -8.81 10.16 -2.30
N ALA A 234 -8.34 11.02 -3.19
CA ALA A 234 -6.94 11.15 -3.54
C ALA A 234 -6.50 12.61 -3.44
N TRP A 235 -5.22 12.81 -3.17
CA TRP A 235 -4.56 14.11 -3.21
C TRP A 235 -3.32 14.05 -4.07
N THR A 236 -3.04 15.13 -4.78
CA THR A 236 -1.82 15.28 -5.58
C THR A 236 -1.08 16.54 -5.15
N SER A 237 0.25 16.49 -5.18
CA SER A 237 1.11 17.62 -4.86
C SER A 237 2.45 17.49 -5.56
N SER A 238 2.97 18.57 -6.14
CA SER A 238 4.32 18.56 -6.74
C SER A 238 5.44 18.74 -5.71
N ASP A 239 5.13 19.33 -4.55
CA ASP A 239 6.11 19.75 -3.53
C ASP A 239 5.85 19.16 -2.13
N GLY A 240 4.74 18.46 -1.97
CA GLY A 240 4.23 17.94 -0.70
C GLY A 240 3.70 19.03 0.24
N VAL A 241 3.45 20.25 -0.24
CA VAL A 241 2.93 21.39 0.52
C VAL A 241 1.59 21.86 -0.07
N ALA A 242 1.56 22.13 -1.37
CA ALA A 242 0.35 22.51 -2.08
C ALA A 242 -0.37 21.25 -2.57
N TRP A 243 -1.51 20.95 -1.97
CA TRP A 243 -2.29 19.74 -2.27
C TRP A 243 -3.54 20.08 -3.06
N ARG A 244 -3.97 19.10 -3.87
CA ARG A 244 -5.22 19.16 -4.62
C ARG A 244 -5.99 17.88 -4.41
N ARG A 245 -7.22 18.01 -3.91
CA ARG A 245 -8.11 16.90 -3.58
C ARG A 245 -8.94 16.50 -4.80
N ALA A 246 -9.11 15.20 -5.00
CA ALA A 246 -10.05 14.60 -5.94
C ALA A 246 -10.86 13.50 -5.24
N GLU A 247 -12.16 13.46 -5.52
CA GLU A 247 -13.03 12.37 -5.10
C GLU A 247 -12.90 11.18 -6.06
N LEU A 248 -12.91 9.97 -5.49
CA LEU A 248 -12.95 8.75 -6.27
C LEU A 248 -14.40 8.27 -6.38
N PRO A 249 -14.86 7.85 -7.57
CA PRO A 249 -16.26 7.46 -7.74
C PRO A 249 -16.59 6.20 -6.92
N ALA A 250 -17.53 6.33 -5.99
CA ALA A 250 -18.05 5.24 -5.16
C ALA A 250 -19.58 5.33 -5.10
N PRO A 251 -20.32 4.53 -5.87
CA PRO A 251 -21.79 4.51 -5.83
C PRO A 251 -22.29 4.30 -4.39
N GLY A 252 -23.24 5.13 -3.95
CA GLY A 252 -23.74 5.13 -2.56
C GLY A 252 -22.83 5.85 -1.54
N GLY A 253 -21.71 6.41 -1.97
CA GLY A 253 -20.84 7.26 -1.16
C GLY A 253 -20.06 6.57 -0.03
N ARG A 254 -20.07 5.23 0.01
CA ARG A 254 -19.44 4.41 1.07
C ARG A 254 -18.18 3.72 0.57
N GLY A 255 -17.02 4.21 0.95
CA GLY A 255 -15.74 3.57 0.65
C GLY A 255 -14.53 4.38 1.07
N GLN A 256 -13.35 3.80 0.85
CA GLN A 256 -12.06 4.41 1.15
C GLN A 256 -11.01 3.89 0.18
N ALA A 257 -10.06 4.73 -0.23
CA ALA A 257 -8.92 4.29 -1.04
C ALA A 257 -7.73 4.06 -0.11
N GLN A 258 -7.28 2.81 0.01
CA GLN A 258 -6.35 2.39 1.07
C GLN A 258 -4.95 2.09 0.59
N ARG A 259 -4.78 1.69 -0.67
CA ARG A 259 -3.48 1.44 -1.27
C ARG A 259 -3.37 2.05 -2.66
N VAL A 260 -2.19 2.48 -3.04
CA VAL A 260 -1.94 3.05 -4.37
C VAL A 260 -0.56 2.69 -4.90
N VAL A 261 -0.49 2.41 -6.21
CA VAL A 261 0.77 2.11 -6.88
C VAL A 261 0.81 2.76 -8.26
N SER A 262 2.01 3.08 -8.73
CA SER A 262 2.25 3.45 -10.14
C SER A 262 2.93 2.30 -10.88
N VAL A 263 2.44 1.99 -12.08
CA VAL A 263 2.95 0.94 -12.96
C VAL A 263 2.87 1.39 -14.40
N GLY A 264 4.00 1.41 -15.10
CA GLY A 264 4.07 1.84 -16.51
C GLY A 264 3.48 3.24 -16.76
N GLY A 265 3.60 4.16 -15.80
CA GLY A 265 3.00 5.51 -15.87
C GLY A 265 1.52 5.59 -15.51
N ALA A 266 0.81 4.45 -15.42
CA ALA A 266 -0.54 4.41 -14.87
C ALA A 266 -0.50 4.48 -13.34
N VAL A 267 -1.57 4.99 -12.74
CA VAL A 267 -1.76 5.00 -11.28
C VAL A 267 -3.04 4.25 -10.95
N VAL A 268 -2.93 3.30 -10.03
CA VAL A 268 -4.05 2.47 -9.58
C VAL A 268 -4.18 2.54 -8.07
N ALA A 269 -5.36 2.94 -7.59
CA ALA A 269 -5.74 2.90 -6.19
C ALA A 269 -6.71 1.76 -5.94
N VAL A 270 -6.66 1.15 -4.76
CA VAL A 270 -7.53 0.04 -4.37
C VAL A 270 -8.02 0.23 -2.94
N GLY A 271 -9.27 -0.16 -2.69
CA GLY A 271 -9.88 -0.04 -1.37
C GLY A 271 -11.31 -0.59 -1.31
N PRO A 272 -11.88 -0.74 -0.10
CA PRO A 272 -13.24 -1.23 0.08
C PRO A 272 -14.29 -0.20 -0.34
N VAL A 273 -15.36 -0.69 -0.95
CA VAL A 273 -16.57 0.06 -1.34
C VAL A 273 -17.77 -0.86 -1.17
N GLY A 274 -18.75 -0.45 -0.36
CA GLY A 274 -19.87 -1.33 0.01
C GLY A 274 -19.36 -2.65 0.59
N ASP A 275 -19.85 -3.77 0.03
CA ASP A 275 -19.54 -5.13 0.50
C ASP A 275 -18.37 -5.79 -0.24
N GLY A 276 -17.52 -5.02 -0.92
CA GLY A 276 -16.40 -5.57 -1.70
C GLY A 276 -15.24 -4.60 -1.85
N PHE A 277 -14.32 -4.92 -2.76
CA PHE A 277 -13.19 -4.06 -3.09
C PHE A 277 -13.33 -3.50 -4.50
N VAL A 278 -12.81 -2.29 -4.69
CA VAL A 278 -12.81 -1.57 -5.97
C VAL A 278 -11.40 -1.10 -6.28
N ALA A 279 -11.06 -1.15 -7.56
CA ALA A 279 -9.89 -0.50 -8.11
C ALA A 279 -10.32 0.77 -8.88
N TRP A 280 -9.56 1.84 -8.71
CA TRP A 280 -9.69 3.08 -9.47
C TRP A 280 -8.42 3.34 -10.25
N ARG A 281 -8.56 3.89 -11.45
CA ARG A 281 -7.46 4.38 -12.27
C ARG A 281 -7.51 5.88 -12.39
N ALA A 282 -6.36 6.52 -12.26
CA ALA A 282 -6.21 7.89 -12.71
C ALA A 282 -6.36 7.93 -14.24
N ALA A 283 -7.08 8.94 -14.75
CA ALA A 283 -7.14 9.21 -16.17
C ALA A 283 -5.75 9.63 -16.68
N ALA A 284 -5.37 9.14 -17.86
CA ALA A 284 -4.05 9.36 -18.45
C ALA A 284 -3.87 10.75 -19.08
N GLU A 285 -4.97 11.50 -19.24
CA GLU A 285 -4.92 12.84 -19.82
C GLU A 285 -3.98 13.72 -18.97
N PRO A 286 -3.05 14.46 -19.61
CA PRO A 286 -2.21 15.42 -18.92
C PRO A 286 -3.10 16.34 -18.10
N VAL A 287 -3.00 16.20 -16.79
CA VAL A 287 -3.64 17.11 -15.86
C VAL A 287 -2.80 18.37 -15.94
N ALA A 288 -3.22 19.31 -16.81
CA ALA A 288 -2.55 20.61 -16.99
C ALA A 288 -2.16 21.20 -15.64
N ASP A 289 -1.00 21.85 -15.58
CA ASP A 289 -0.32 22.32 -14.35
C ASP A 289 -1.30 22.70 -13.23
N GLY A 290 -1.51 21.75 -12.32
CA GLY A 290 -2.34 21.96 -11.13
C GLY A 290 -3.83 21.65 -11.26
N ALA A 291 -4.33 20.88 -12.21
CA ALA A 291 -5.65 20.25 -12.01
C ALA A 291 -5.54 19.06 -11.03
N ALA A 292 -6.65 18.66 -10.40
CA ALA A 292 -6.68 17.45 -9.60
C ALA A 292 -6.77 16.22 -10.52
N ALA A 293 -6.13 15.11 -10.15
CA ALA A 293 -6.23 13.87 -10.91
C ALA A 293 -7.70 13.43 -11.06
N ARG A 294 -8.14 13.14 -12.28
CA ARG A 294 -9.46 12.56 -12.52
C ARG A 294 -9.38 11.05 -12.34
N TRP A 295 -10.37 10.48 -11.66
CA TRP A 295 -10.41 9.05 -11.37
C TRP A 295 -11.63 8.39 -12.00
N ARG A 296 -11.44 7.18 -12.51
CA ARG A 296 -12.52 6.31 -12.93
C ARG A 296 -12.45 4.99 -12.20
N ARG A 297 -13.61 4.41 -11.92
CA ARG A 297 -13.69 3.02 -11.46
C ARG A 297 -13.19 2.11 -12.58
N ALA A 298 -12.27 1.22 -12.27
CA ALA A 298 -11.68 0.28 -13.23
C ALA A 298 -12.30 -1.10 -13.14
N GLY A 299 -12.45 -1.62 -11.91
CA GLY A 299 -12.97 -2.96 -11.66
C GLY A 299 -13.32 -3.15 -10.19
N ALA A 300 -13.89 -4.30 -9.88
CA ALA A 300 -14.23 -4.71 -8.51
C ALA A 300 -13.93 -6.19 -8.32
N PHE A 301 -13.70 -6.57 -7.06
CA PHE A 301 -13.33 -7.94 -6.74
C PHE A 301 -13.61 -8.27 -5.28
N ALA A 302 -13.89 -9.54 -5.05
CA ALA A 302 -14.21 -10.17 -3.77
C ALA A 302 -15.41 -9.56 -3.02
N ALA A 303 -16.13 -10.42 -2.30
CA ALA A 303 -16.95 -9.94 -1.19
C ALA A 303 -16.04 -9.72 0.02
N ALA A 304 -16.17 -8.56 0.68
CA ALA A 304 -15.56 -8.25 1.96
C ALA A 304 -15.96 -9.29 3.02
N GLY A 305 -17.20 -9.80 2.97
CA GLY A 305 -17.72 -10.67 4.03
C GLY A 305 -17.85 -9.92 5.37
N PRO A 306 -18.05 -10.63 6.49
CA PRO A 306 -18.12 -10.00 7.80
C PRO A 306 -16.76 -9.42 8.24
N GLY A 307 -16.80 -8.40 9.08
CA GLY A 307 -15.61 -7.74 9.63
C GLY A 307 -15.16 -6.51 8.84
N VAL A 308 -13.98 -5.98 9.19
CA VAL A 308 -13.43 -4.78 8.58
C VAL A 308 -12.63 -5.16 7.33
N ALA A 309 -13.11 -4.73 6.16
CA ALA A 309 -12.38 -4.90 4.90
C ALA A 309 -11.19 -3.95 4.81
N VAL A 310 -10.00 -4.52 4.56
CA VAL A 310 -8.75 -3.78 4.42
C VAL A 310 -7.97 -4.29 3.21
N VAL A 311 -7.36 -3.38 2.47
CA VAL A 311 -6.30 -3.68 1.51
C VAL A 311 -4.97 -3.48 2.24
N ALA A 312 -4.37 -4.58 2.67
CA ALA A 312 -3.13 -4.58 3.45
C ALA A 312 -1.91 -4.20 2.60
N GLY A 313 -1.95 -4.49 1.29
CA GLY A 313 -0.86 -4.16 0.37
C GLY A 313 -1.32 -4.12 -1.08
N LEU A 314 -0.60 -3.36 -1.89
CA LEU A 314 -0.74 -3.31 -3.34
C LEU A 314 0.67 -3.12 -3.91
N THR A 315 1.08 -3.98 -4.83
CA THR A 315 2.39 -3.87 -5.47
C THR A 315 2.27 -4.12 -6.98
N ALA A 316 3.11 -3.44 -7.75
CA ALA A 316 3.23 -3.65 -9.18
C ALA A 316 4.23 -4.79 -9.43
N VAL A 317 3.82 -5.81 -10.17
CA VAL A 317 4.65 -6.95 -10.56
C VAL A 317 4.57 -7.10 -12.07
N GLY A 318 5.70 -6.89 -12.74
CA GLY A 318 5.71 -6.72 -14.19
C GLY A 318 4.83 -5.54 -14.63
N SER A 319 3.90 -5.81 -15.55
CA SER A 319 2.83 -4.89 -15.95
C SER A 319 1.53 -5.06 -15.15
N GLY A 320 1.48 -6.03 -14.23
CA GLY A 320 0.31 -6.38 -13.44
C GLY A 320 0.33 -5.81 -12.03
N LEU A 321 -0.71 -6.13 -11.28
CA LEU A 321 -0.92 -5.72 -9.89
C LEU A 321 -1.18 -6.94 -9.02
N LEU A 322 -0.57 -6.97 -7.84
CA LEU A 322 -0.92 -7.89 -6.77
C LEU A 322 -1.47 -7.11 -5.58
N ALA A 323 -2.69 -7.43 -5.18
CA ALA A 323 -3.33 -6.89 -3.98
C ALA A 323 -3.37 -7.94 -2.86
N VAL A 324 -3.11 -7.48 -1.64
CA VAL A 324 -3.32 -8.24 -0.40
C VAL A 324 -4.54 -7.66 0.29
N THR A 325 -5.58 -8.45 0.47
CA THR A 325 -6.80 -8.05 1.20
C THR A 325 -6.89 -8.80 2.53
N ARG A 326 -7.48 -8.16 3.53
CA ARG A 326 -7.82 -8.74 4.83
C ARG A 326 -9.29 -8.47 5.12
N THR A 327 -9.98 -9.51 5.56
CA THR A 327 -11.37 -9.45 6.04
C THR A 327 -11.52 -10.34 7.27
N GLY A 328 -12.72 -10.45 7.85
CA GLY A 328 -12.94 -11.37 8.97
C GLY A 328 -12.69 -12.85 8.63
N ALA A 329 -12.60 -13.20 7.34
CA ALA A 329 -12.22 -14.53 6.87
C ALA A 329 -10.70 -14.75 6.74
N GLY A 330 -9.88 -13.74 7.07
CA GLY A 330 -8.42 -13.77 6.95
C GLY A 330 -7.88 -13.02 5.74
N HIS A 331 -6.62 -13.30 5.41
CA HIS A 331 -5.92 -12.68 4.31
C HIS A 331 -6.13 -13.43 2.99
N ARG A 332 -6.15 -12.70 1.88
CA ARG A 332 -6.23 -13.22 0.51
C ARG A 332 -5.38 -12.41 -0.45
N LEU A 333 -4.96 -13.05 -1.54
CA LEU A 333 -4.21 -12.45 -2.62
C LEU A 333 -5.05 -12.38 -3.89
N TRP A 334 -4.90 -11.28 -4.64
CA TRP A 334 -5.58 -11.03 -5.91
C TRP A 334 -4.61 -10.49 -6.94
N TYR A 335 -4.68 -11.00 -8.16
CA TYR A 335 -3.85 -10.55 -9.27
C TYR A 335 -4.69 -9.94 -10.38
N SER A 336 -4.19 -8.86 -10.97
CA SER A 336 -4.76 -8.22 -12.15
C SER A 336 -3.67 -7.97 -13.19
N ASP A 337 -3.91 -8.42 -14.42
CA ASP A 337 -3.04 -8.22 -15.58
C ASP A 337 -3.48 -7.04 -16.47
N ASP A 338 -4.63 -6.43 -16.17
CA ASP A 338 -5.22 -5.38 -16.98
C ASP A 338 -5.26 -4.03 -16.24
N LEU A 339 -4.48 -3.86 -15.16
CA LEU A 339 -4.39 -2.68 -14.28
C LEU A 339 -5.61 -2.47 -13.36
N GLY A 340 -6.22 -3.54 -12.89
CA GLY A 340 -7.28 -3.54 -11.89
C GLY A 340 -8.70 -3.57 -12.47
N GLY A 341 -8.85 -3.89 -13.76
CA GLY A 341 -10.13 -4.01 -14.46
C GLY A 341 -10.79 -5.34 -14.16
N SER A 342 -9.99 -6.40 -14.15
CA SER A 342 -10.36 -7.74 -13.72
C SER A 342 -9.34 -8.29 -12.73
N TRP A 343 -9.81 -9.17 -11.85
CA TRP A 343 -9.01 -9.74 -10.78
C TRP A 343 -9.22 -11.25 -10.67
N ARG A 344 -8.14 -11.98 -10.44
CA ARG A 344 -8.14 -13.42 -10.20
C ARG A 344 -7.61 -13.71 -8.80
N PRO A 345 -8.20 -14.65 -8.04
CA PRO A 345 -7.61 -15.06 -6.78
C PRO A 345 -6.24 -15.68 -7.03
N VAL A 346 -5.30 -15.47 -6.10
CA VAL A 346 -3.99 -16.10 -6.12
C VAL A 346 -3.91 -17.07 -4.95
N THR A 347 -3.44 -18.29 -5.21
CA THR A 347 -3.25 -19.29 -4.17
C THR A 347 -2.21 -18.81 -3.16
N MET A 348 -2.61 -18.69 -1.89
CA MET A 348 -1.69 -18.45 -0.79
C MET A 348 -1.05 -19.77 -0.35
N PRO A 349 0.27 -19.83 -0.08
CA PRO A 349 0.92 -21.03 0.42
C PRO A 349 0.45 -21.46 1.81
N VAL A 350 -0.02 -20.49 2.62
CA VAL A 350 -0.56 -20.72 3.96
C VAL A 350 -1.79 -19.85 4.18
N ALA A 351 -2.77 -20.37 4.90
CA ALA A 351 -3.91 -19.58 5.37
C ALA A 351 -3.47 -18.70 6.55
N VAL A 352 -3.76 -17.40 6.47
CA VAL A 352 -3.44 -16.44 7.53
C VAL A 352 -4.75 -15.84 8.02
N ALA A 353 -5.19 -16.26 9.22
CA ALA A 353 -6.38 -15.72 9.86
C ALA A 353 -6.23 -14.22 10.15
N ASP A 354 -7.34 -13.50 10.32
CA ASP A 354 -7.31 -12.12 10.80
C ASP A 354 -7.23 -12.14 12.33
N SER A 355 -6.01 -12.28 12.84
CA SER A 355 -5.72 -12.03 14.25
C SER A 355 -4.98 -10.70 14.36
N GLY A 356 -5.13 -9.99 15.47
CA GLY A 356 -4.43 -8.70 15.71
C GLY A 356 -2.89 -8.79 15.64
N GLU A 357 -2.32 -10.00 15.61
CA GLU A 357 -0.88 -10.24 15.51
C GLU A 357 -0.40 -10.64 14.11
N THR A 358 -1.33 -10.92 13.18
CA THR A 358 -1.01 -11.41 11.84
C THR A 358 -0.69 -10.28 10.84
N ALA A 359 0.10 -10.60 9.82
CA ALA A 359 0.40 -9.70 8.73
C ALA A 359 0.67 -10.46 7.44
N VAL A 360 0.32 -9.86 6.30
CA VAL A 360 0.74 -10.32 4.96
C VAL A 360 1.15 -9.09 4.16
N ALA A 361 2.33 -9.13 3.56
CA ALA A 361 2.81 -8.10 2.64
C ALA A 361 3.51 -8.72 1.45
N ALA A 362 3.61 -7.94 0.37
CA ALA A 362 4.27 -8.35 -0.84
C ALA A 362 5.14 -7.20 -1.36
N ALA A 363 6.31 -7.55 -1.89
CA ALA A 363 7.20 -6.64 -2.59
C ALA A 363 7.53 -7.23 -3.96
N ALA A 364 7.76 -6.39 -4.95
CA ALA A 364 8.10 -6.84 -6.29
C ALA A 364 9.18 -5.97 -6.94
N GLN A 365 9.96 -6.58 -7.83
CA GLN A 365 10.91 -5.87 -8.67
C GLN A 365 11.00 -6.57 -10.04
N GLY A 366 10.41 -5.93 -11.06
CA GLY A 366 10.16 -6.59 -12.34
C GLY A 366 9.17 -7.74 -12.16
N GLU A 367 9.45 -8.90 -12.75
CA GLU A 367 8.64 -10.13 -12.65
C GLU A 367 8.95 -10.98 -11.41
N ARG A 368 9.74 -10.45 -10.48
CA ARG A 368 10.11 -11.14 -9.23
C ARG A 368 9.20 -10.66 -8.12
N LEU A 369 8.72 -11.61 -7.32
CA LEU A 369 7.76 -11.36 -6.27
C LEU A 369 8.21 -12.05 -4.98
N LEU A 370 8.23 -11.28 -3.91
CA LEU A 370 8.40 -11.73 -2.54
C LEU A 370 7.06 -11.61 -1.82
N LEU A 371 6.62 -12.69 -1.20
CA LEU A 371 5.47 -12.72 -0.30
C LEU A 371 5.98 -13.01 1.11
N MET A 372 5.51 -12.26 2.10
CA MET A 372 5.73 -12.56 3.51
C MET A 372 4.39 -12.71 4.23
N ALA A 373 4.37 -13.60 5.21
CA ALA A 373 3.28 -13.74 6.16
C ALA A 373 3.82 -13.91 7.59
N ASP A 374 3.08 -13.37 8.55
CA ASP A 374 3.14 -13.72 9.96
C ASP A 374 1.75 -14.26 10.32
N ASP A 375 1.66 -15.55 10.62
CA ASP A 375 0.41 -16.22 10.96
C ASP A 375 0.11 -16.24 12.46
N GLY A 376 0.91 -15.52 13.26
CA GLY A 376 0.87 -15.52 14.73
C GLY A 376 1.61 -16.69 15.37
N ARG A 377 1.93 -17.74 14.62
CA ARG A 377 2.77 -18.86 15.06
C ARG A 377 4.21 -18.68 14.61
N GLY A 378 4.42 -18.13 13.42
CA GLY A 378 5.76 -17.84 12.93
C GLY A 378 5.79 -17.07 11.60
N PRO A 379 6.99 -16.62 11.23
CA PRO A 379 7.24 -15.96 9.96
C PRO A 379 7.26 -16.99 8.82
N HIS A 380 6.72 -16.60 7.68
CA HIS A 380 6.82 -17.35 6.44
C HIS A 380 7.20 -16.40 5.30
N VAL A 381 8.10 -16.84 4.43
CA VAL A 381 8.54 -16.06 3.28
C VAL A 381 8.56 -16.95 2.06
N TRP A 382 8.03 -16.45 0.95
CA TRP A 382 8.06 -17.15 -0.33
C TRP A 382 8.53 -16.23 -1.43
N TRP A 383 9.11 -16.87 -2.43
CA TRP A 383 9.65 -16.24 -3.61
C TRP A 383 9.10 -16.90 -4.86
N THR A 384 8.82 -16.10 -5.87
CA THR A 384 8.59 -16.59 -7.22
C THR A 384 9.21 -15.63 -8.25
N SER A 385 9.51 -16.18 -9.42
CA SER A 385 10.05 -15.44 -10.55
C SER A 385 9.39 -15.90 -11.83
N GLY A 386 9.03 -14.94 -12.69
CA GLY A 386 8.65 -15.20 -14.08
C GLY A 386 7.17 -14.90 -14.36
N PRO A 387 6.70 -15.20 -15.59
CA PRO A 387 5.34 -14.89 -16.05
C PRO A 387 4.26 -15.76 -15.37
N ALA A 388 4.57 -16.42 -14.24
CA ALA A 388 3.68 -17.32 -13.52
C ALA A 388 2.36 -16.66 -13.10
N LEU A 389 2.36 -15.33 -12.93
CA LEU A 389 1.14 -14.56 -12.69
C LEU A 389 0.38 -14.21 -13.97
N GLY A 390 1.10 -14.03 -15.08
CA GLY A 390 0.58 -13.67 -16.40
C GLY A 390 0.10 -14.84 -17.25
N GLY A 391 -0.08 -16.05 -16.68
CA GLY A 391 -0.47 -17.26 -17.41
C GLY A 391 -1.67 -17.03 -18.35
N GLY A 392 -1.34 -16.82 -19.63
CA GLY A 392 -2.23 -16.52 -20.74
C GLY A 392 -1.40 -16.15 -21.96
N ASP A 393 -1.49 -16.98 -23.01
CA ASP A 393 -0.74 -16.96 -24.27
C ASP A 393 -0.35 -15.57 -24.82
N GLY A 394 0.90 -15.50 -25.27
CA GLY A 394 1.32 -14.78 -26.49
C GLY A 394 0.82 -13.34 -26.68
N SER A 395 1.75 -12.39 -26.51
CA SER A 395 1.74 -11.10 -27.20
C SER A 395 0.38 -10.40 -27.34
N ARG A 396 -0.19 -9.92 -26.23
CA ARG A 396 -1.10 -8.77 -26.34
C ARG A 396 -0.24 -7.52 -26.38
N SER A 397 0.03 -7.06 -27.60
CA SER A 397 0.44 -5.68 -27.83
C SER A 397 -0.53 -4.75 -27.10
N LEU A 398 0.00 -3.77 -26.38
CA LEU A 398 -0.78 -2.63 -25.92
C LEU A 398 -1.55 -2.09 -27.13
N PRO A 399 -2.85 -1.79 -27.03
CA PRO A 399 -3.57 -1.18 -28.13
C PRO A 399 -2.92 0.17 -28.44
N ASN A 400 -2.14 0.21 -29.53
CA ASN A 400 -1.81 1.44 -30.22
C ASN A 400 -3.10 1.97 -30.81
N THR A 401 -3.74 2.92 -30.14
CA THR A 401 -4.63 3.90 -30.77
C THR A 401 -4.60 5.17 -29.93
N TRP A 402 -3.58 5.98 -30.19
CA TRP A 402 -3.70 7.43 -30.10
C TRP A 402 -3.80 7.91 -31.55
N ASN A 403 -5.01 8.31 -31.93
CA ASN A 403 -5.31 9.30 -32.96
C ASN A 403 -6.58 10.02 -32.52
#